data_AF-A0A2P2BV14-F1
#
_entry.id   AF-A0A2P2BV14-F1
#
_cell.length_a   1.000
_cell.length_b   1.000
_cell.length_c   1.000
_cell.angle_alpha   90.00
_cell.angle_beta   90.00
_cell.angle_gamma   90.00
#
_symmetry.space_group_name_H-M   'P 1'
#
loop_
_entity.id
_entity.type
_entity.pdbx_description
1 polymer ?
#
loop_
_entity_poly.entity_id
_entity_poly.type
_entity_poly.pdbx_seq_one_letter_code
_entity_poly.pdbx_strand_id
1 'polypeptide(L)'
;MKNWIYSLLSLIALIATNFLISKLFNTSFIEMSFLTGLLISMIIFYFSSEGGFFTSKTDLPIKHLLESESRRNTHFLRFYINIPFIVSALYTIIAAILSIIVYWEYF
;
A
#
# COMPACT_ATOMS: atom_id res chain seq x y z
N MET A 1 15.91 12.57 -11.89
CA MET A 1 15.74 13.40 -10.67
C MET A 1 14.35 13.27 -10.05
N LYS A 2 13.26 13.46 -10.82
CA LYS A 2 11.87 13.42 -10.31
C LYS A 2 11.51 12.13 -9.52
N ASN A 3 11.93 10.97 -10.00
CA ASN A 3 11.63 9.68 -9.36
C ASN A 3 12.32 9.49 -8.00
N TRP A 4 13.52 10.03 -7.83
CA TRP A 4 14.27 9.98 -6.58
C TRP A 4 13.60 10.81 -5.48
N ILE A 5 13.07 11.98 -5.85
CA ILE A 5 12.33 12.86 -4.94
C ILE A 5 11.06 12.15 -4.45
N TYR A 6 10.30 11.51 -5.34
CA TYR A 6 9.11 10.77 -4.95
C TYR A 6 9.43 9.57 -4.07
N SER A 7 10.50 8.85 -4.37
CA SER A 7 10.96 7.74 -3.52
C SER A 7 11.29 8.21 -2.11
N LEU A 8 12.11 9.27 -1.98
CA LEU A 8 12.48 9.84 -0.70
C LEU A 8 11.26 10.35 0.07
N LEU A 9 10.36 11.09 -0.59
CA LEU A 9 9.14 11.59 0.02
C LEU A 9 8.23 10.46 0.51
N SER A 10 8.06 9.41 -0.30
CA SER A 10 7.26 8.25 0.08
C SER A 10 7.86 7.50 1.28
N LEU A 11 9.19 7.37 1.35
CA LEU A 11 9.87 6.75 2.48
C LEU A 11 9.71 7.58 3.76
N ILE A 12 9.88 8.90 3.68
CA ILE A 12 9.69 9.82 4.82
C ILE A 12 8.25 9.74 5.32
N ALA A 13 7.26 9.79 4.42
CA ALA A 13 5.85 9.68 4.78
C ALA A 13 5.55 8.33 5.47
N LEU A 14 6.14 7.24 4.97
CA LEU A 14 5.96 5.90 5.53
C LEU A 14 6.56 5.78 6.94
N ILE A 15 7.78 6.27 7.14
CA ILE A 15 8.46 6.27 8.44
C ILE A 15 7.69 7.14 9.44
N ALA A 16 7.25 8.33 9.03
CA ALA A 16 6.44 9.21 9.87
C ALA A 16 5.11 8.55 10.26
N THR A 17 4.46 7.87 9.32
CA THR A 17 3.22 7.12 9.58
C THR A 17 3.46 5.99 10.58
N ASN A 18 4.51 5.19 10.41
CA ASN A 18 4.82 4.12 11.35
C ASN A 18 5.13 4.66 12.75
N PHE A 19 5.86 5.77 12.84
CA PHE A 19 6.16 6.43 14.12
C PHE A 19 4.89 6.93 14.84
N LEU A 20 3.95 7.52 14.10
CA LEU A 20 2.66 7.95 14.67
C LEU A 20 1.84 6.76 15.15
N ILE A 21 1.80 5.68 14.36
CA ILE A 21 1.08 4.44 14.70
C ILE A 21 1.71 3.79 15.94
N SER A 22 3.03 3.61 15.99
CA SER A 22 3.69 3.01 17.15
C SER A 22 3.43 3.82 18.43
N LYS A 23 3.40 5.15 18.32
CA LYS A 23 3.06 6.03 19.45
C LYS A 23 1.59 5.91 19.87
N LEU A 24 0.67 5.75 18.93
CA LEU A 24 -0.76 5.59 19.22
C LEU A 24 -1.03 4.28 19.97
N PHE A 25 -0.34 3.20 19.60
CA PHE A 25 -0.52 1.87 20.20
C PHE A 25 0.43 1.59 21.37
N ASN A 26 1.31 2.53 21.74
CA ASN A 26 2.36 2.35 22.77
C ASN A 26 3.22 1.09 22.54
N THR A 27 3.53 0.78 21.29
CA THR A 27 4.32 -0.40 20.89
C THR A 27 5.66 0.03 20.30
N SER A 28 6.58 -0.91 20.13
CA SER A 28 7.88 -0.58 19.53
C SER A 28 7.73 -0.24 18.04
N PHE A 29 8.63 0.61 17.53
CA PHE A 29 8.61 0.98 16.11
C PHE A 29 8.73 -0.26 15.21
N ILE A 30 9.59 -1.21 15.58
CA ILE A 30 9.89 -2.42 14.82
C ILE A 30 8.67 -3.33 14.76
N GLU A 31 7.96 -3.52 15.89
CA GLU A 31 6.73 -4.33 15.94
C GLU A 31 5.67 -3.84 14.95
N MET A 32 5.50 -2.53 14.84
CA MET A 32 4.51 -1.96 13.92
C MET A 32 5.02 -1.82 12.50
N SER A 33 6.34 -1.88 12.26
CA SER A 33 6.94 -1.60 10.95
C SER A 33 6.38 -2.50 9.87
N PHE A 34 6.29 -3.81 10.14
CA PHE A 34 5.77 -4.77 9.17
C PHE A 34 4.30 -4.51 8.86
N LEU A 35 3.48 -4.38 9.89
CA LEU A 35 2.03 -4.18 9.75
C LEU A 35 1.72 -2.86 9.02
N THR A 36 2.39 -1.77 9.41
CA THR A 36 2.23 -0.47 8.77
C THR A 36 2.66 -0.52 7.30
N GLY A 37 3.80 -1.13 7.00
CA GLY A 37 4.28 -1.30 5.63
C GLY A 37 3.26 -2.05 4.76
N LEU A 38 2.75 -3.17 5.27
CA LEU A 38 1.78 -4.01 4.58
C LEU A 38 0.45 -3.28 4.33
N LEU A 39 -0.08 -2.60 5.35
CA LEU A 39 -1.33 -1.83 5.23
C LEU A 39 -1.18 -0.67 4.24
N ILE A 40 -0.09 0.09 4.30
CA ILE A 40 0.16 1.18 3.36
C ILE A 40 0.33 0.64 1.93
N SER A 41 1.02 -0.48 1.75
CA SER A 41 1.14 -1.14 0.45
C SER A 41 -0.23 -1.52 -0.13
N MET A 42 -1.13 -2.07 0.70
CA MET A 42 -2.50 -2.39 0.29
C MET A 42 -3.33 -1.15 -0.06
N ILE A 43 -3.20 -0.08 0.73
CA ILE A 43 -3.88 1.20 0.46
C ILE A 43 -3.41 1.77 -0.87
N ILE A 44 -2.10 1.83 -1.11
CA ILE A 44 -1.54 2.31 -2.38
C ILE A 44 -1.99 1.40 -3.52
N PHE A 45 -1.98 0.09 -3.34
CA PHE A 45 -2.46 -0.87 -4.34
C PHE A 45 -3.90 -0.56 -4.76
N TYR A 46 -4.79 -0.36 -3.79
CA TYR A 46 -6.19 -0.02 -4.02
C TYR A 46 -6.34 1.26 -4.87
N PHE A 47 -5.68 2.35 -4.45
CA PHE A 47 -5.76 3.63 -5.16
C PHE A 47 -5.00 3.67 -6.49
N SER A 48 -4.10 2.72 -6.73
CA SER A 48 -3.34 2.61 -7.97
C SER A 48 -3.91 1.51 -8.88
N SER A 49 -5.10 1.01 -8.58
CA SER A 49 -5.81 0.03 -9.39
C SER A 49 -7.04 0.66 -10.05
N GLU A 50 -7.31 0.26 -11.29
CA GLU A 50 -8.55 0.53 -12.00
C GLU A 50 -9.43 -0.72 -12.02
N GLY A 51 -10.71 -0.53 -11.75
CA GLY A 51 -11.67 -1.63 -11.67
C GLY A 51 -11.66 -2.31 -10.32
N GLY A 52 -11.96 -3.61 -10.29
CA GLY A 52 -12.08 -4.38 -9.06
C GLY A 52 -13.43 -4.25 -8.35
N PHE A 53 -13.56 -4.98 -7.24
CA PHE A 53 -14.85 -5.26 -6.60
C PHE A 53 -15.65 -4.03 -6.20
N PHE A 54 -15.02 -3.05 -5.56
CA PHE A 54 -15.70 -1.82 -5.12
C PHE A 54 -16.12 -0.98 -6.32
N THR A 55 -15.21 -0.73 -7.26
CA THR A 55 -15.48 0.02 -8.50
C THR A 55 -16.63 -0.63 -9.29
N SER A 56 -16.61 -1.96 -9.48
CA SER A 56 -17.68 -2.67 -10.18
C SER A 56 -19.03 -2.53 -9.47
N LYS A 57 -19.05 -2.49 -8.13
CA LYS A 57 -20.28 -2.30 -7.36
C LYS A 57 -20.80 -0.86 -7.44
N THR A 58 -19.93 0.14 -7.42
CA THR A 58 -20.32 1.55 -7.55
C THR A 58 -20.78 1.89 -8.97
N ASP A 59 -20.21 1.21 -9.98
CA ASP A 59 -20.53 1.44 -11.39
C ASP A 59 -21.84 0.76 -11.83
N LEU A 60 -22.31 -0.28 -11.12
CA LEU A 60 -23.55 -1.02 -11.42
C LEU A 60 -24.77 -0.14 -11.80
N PRO A 61 -25.17 0.87 -11.00
CA PRO A 61 -26.36 1.67 -11.30
C PRO A 61 -26.24 2.49 -12.59
N ILE A 62 -25.03 2.87 -12.99
CA ILE A 62 -24.76 3.74 -14.15
C ILE A 62 -24.07 2.98 -15.29
N LYS A 63 -23.98 1.65 -15.20
CA LYS A 63 -23.15 0.82 -16.08
C LYS A 63 -23.48 0.96 -17.56
N HIS A 64 -24.75 1.24 -17.87
CA HIS A 64 -25.27 1.46 -19.22
C HIS A 64 -24.86 2.83 -19.82
N LEU A 65 -24.47 3.80 -18.98
CA LEU A 65 -24.05 5.15 -19.38
C LEU A 65 -22.52 5.30 -19.51
N LEU A 66 -21.76 4.33 -19.02
CA LEU A 66 -20.30 4.36 -19.07
C LEU A 66 -19.83 4.21 -20.52
N GLU A 67 -19.01 5.13 -21.02
CA GLU A 67 -18.45 5.07 -22.38
C GLU A 67 -17.33 4.03 -22.51
N SER A 68 -16.59 3.80 -21.43
CA SER A 68 -15.46 2.88 -21.40
C SER A 68 -15.91 1.42 -21.39
N GLU A 69 -15.50 0.66 -22.42
CA GLU A 69 -15.73 -0.78 -22.51
C GLU A 69 -15.05 -1.54 -21.37
N SER A 70 -13.88 -1.06 -20.91
CA SER A 70 -13.21 -1.63 -19.73
C SER A 70 -14.08 -1.51 -18.49
N ARG A 71 -14.75 -0.39 -18.27
CA ARG A 71 -15.68 -0.18 -17.13
C ARG A 71 -17.02 -0.91 -17.25
N ARG A 72 -17.43 -1.30 -18.46
CA ARG A 72 -18.61 -2.16 -18.67
C ARG A 72 -18.33 -3.63 -18.37
N ASN A 73 -17.08 -4.08 -18.45
CA ASN A 73 -16.77 -5.47 -18.11
C ASN A 73 -16.70 -5.68 -16.60
N THR A 74 -17.07 -6.87 -16.12
CA THR A 74 -17.14 -7.18 -14.67
C THR A 74 -15.82 -7.76 -14.14
N HIS A 75 -14.88 -8.09 -15.02
CA HIS A 75 -13.62 -8.79 -14.70
C HIS A 75 -12.37 -7.97 -15.02
N PHE A 76 -12.48 -6.65 -15.16
CA PHE A 76 -11.30 -5.80 -15.34
C PHE A 76 -10.72 -5.42 -13.97
N LEU A 77 -9.47 -5.82 -13.74
CA LEU A 77 -8.62 -5.24 -12.71
C LEU A 77 -7.28 -4.91 -13.38
N ARG A 78 -6.92 -3.63 -13.38
CA ARG A 78 -5.63 -3.19 -13.91
C ARG A 78 -4.88 -2.46 -12.81
N PHE A 79 -3.71 -2.98 -12.44
CA PHE A 79 -2.86 -2.35 -11.44
C PHE A 79 -1.73 -1.57 -12.11
N TYR A 80 -1.54 -0.33 -11.66
CA TYR A 80 -0.47 0.54 -12.13
C TYR A 80 0.63 0.61 -11.08
N ILE A 81 1.75 -0.04 -11.37
CA ILE A 81 2.94 0.04 -10.52
C ILE A 81 3.43 1.49 -10.48
N ASN A 82 3.59 2.02 -9.27
CA ASN A 82 4.12 3.34 -9.03
C ASN A 82 5.23 3.31 -7.97
N ILE A 83 5.98 4.41 -7.88
CA ILE A 83 7.13 4.51 -6.97
C ILE A 83 6.72 4.32 -5.50
N PRO A 84 5.64 4.94 -4.98
CA PRO A 84 5.22 4.73 -3.59
C PRO A 84 4.89 3.27 -3.26
N PHE A 85 4.29 2.53 -4.20
CA PHE A 85 4.03 1.10 -4.02
C PHE A 85 5.32 0.30 -3.89
N ILE A 86 6.30 0.57 -4.76
CA ILE A 86 7.60 -0.11 -4.71
C ILE A 86 8.30 0.19 -3.37
N VAL A 87 8.30 1.45 -2.92
CA VAL A 87 8.93 1.84 -1.65
C VAL A 87 8.25 1.17 -0.46
N SER A 88 6.92 1.16 -0.40
CA SER A 88 6.18 0.51 0.69
C SER A 88 6.34 -1.01 0.70
N ALA A 89 6.36 -1.66 -0.47
CA ALA A 89 6.64 -3.08 -0.59
C ALA A 89 8.06 -3.43 -0.10
N LEU A 90 9.08 -2.67 -0.52
CA LEU A 90 10.46 -2.85 -0.07
C LEU A 90 10.59 -2.63 1.44
N TYR A 91 9.99 -1.57 1.97
CA TYR A 91 9.95 -1.32 3.41
C TYR A 91 9.32 -2.49 4.17
N THR A 92 8.22 -3.06 3.67
CA THR A 92 7.57 -4.22 4.28
C THR A 92 8.48 -5.44 4.31
N ILE A 93 9.19 -5.73 3.21
CA ILE A 93 10.15 -6.83 3.13
C ILE A 93 11.30 -6.62 4.12
N ILE A 94 11.87 -5.40 4.17
CA ILE A 94 12.95 -5.06 5.10
C ILE A 94 12.45 -5.18 6.55
N ALA A 95 11.24 -4.69 6.84
CA ALA A 95 10.64 -4.79 8.17
C ALA A 95 10.40 -6.25 8.58
N ALA A 96 9.96 -7.12 7.66
CA ALA A 96 9.81 -8.55 7.93
C ALA A 96 11.15 -9.19 8.31
N ILE A 97 12.21 -8.93 7.54
CA ILE A 97 13.56 -9.43 7.80
C ILE A 97 14.08 -8.92 9.16
N LEU A 98 13.96 -7.62 9.41
CA LEU A 98 14.38 -7.01 10.67
C LEU A 98 13.61 -7.56 11.87
N SER A 99 12.30 -7.79 11.71
CA SER A 99 11.48 -8.39 12.77
C SER A 99 11.97 -9.80 13.10
N ILE A 100 12.29 -10.62 12.10
CA ILE A 100 12.86 -11.96 12.32
C ILE A 100 14.20 -11.86 13.06
N ILE A 101 15.09 -10.95 12.66
CA ILE A 101 16.41 -10.80 13.29
C ILE A 101 16.28 -10.34 14.74
N VAL A 102 15.44 -9.33 15.01
CA VAL A 102 15.27 -8.75 16.36
C VAL A 102 14.62 -9.74 17.32
N TYR A 103 13.65 -10.52 16.84
CA TYR A 103 12.95 -11.50 17.66
C TYR A 103 13.54 -12.91 17.55
N TRP A 104 14.68 -13.08 16.87
CA TRP A 104 15.30 -14.40 16.70
C TRP A 104 15.62 -15.08 18.04
N GLU A 105 16.09 -14.31 19.02
CA GLU A 105 16.43 -14.81 20.35
C GLU A 105 15.20 -15.21 21.19
N TYR A 106 13.99 -14.81 20.77
CA TYR A 106 12.74 -15.13 21.45
C TYR A 106 12.05 -16.39 20.87
N PHE A 107 12.58 -16.98 19.80
CA PHE A 107 12.11 -18.22 19.17
C PHE A 107 13.03 -19.40 19.51
#